data_AF-A0A0D8X849-F1
#
_entry.id   AF-A0A0D8X849-F1
#
_cell.length_a   1.000
_cell.length_b   1.000
_cell.length_c   1.000
_cell.angle_alpha   90.00
_cell.angle_beta   90.00
_cell.angle_gamma   90.00
#
_symmetry.space_group_name_H-M   'P 1'
#
loop_
_entity.id
_entity.type
_entity.pdbx_description
1 polymer ?
#
loop_
_entity_poly.entity_id
_entity_poly.type
_entity_poly.pdbx_seq_one_letter_code
_entity_poly.pdbx_strand_id
1 'polypeptide(L)'
;MMYYSLALFHAIVYLIGEIHNVISSLISEPCEFFLPSYLFAFQHLCIFTANCGLVLSLVALCCERGVATIRFNKYESNGIAFGLFLVLLTIIGVVATTIYVYDVSDFDAKVFSFSLLPPGAVEEYNKVAVANIITCFLCILILHISSRVNKKRCATSGATLSSRYQTRENVITTQFAVHIATLQVTFFVLQAIGGILARRLGDYYFSGNEKLCTSLRHMSYLAAMFTFMLPIYSLRQLKYYRSKRQENIQSIVSLESRGIAGTENYDHIITKLW
;
A
#
# COMPACT_ATOMS: atom_id res chain seq x y z
N MET A 1 3.13 10.88 0.40
CA MET A 1 4.22 11.07 1.38
C MET A 1 4.10 10.04 2.50
N MET A 2 3.09 10.11 3.38
CA MET A 2 2.89 9.18 4.51
C MET A 2 3.02 7.69 4.16
N TYR A 3 2.38 7.24 3.07
CA TYR A 3 2.43 5.84 2.62
C TYR A 3 3.86 5.29 2.43
N TYR A 4 4.71 6.03 1.71
CA TYR A 4 6.10 5.62 1.48
C TYR A 4 6.96 5.75 2.73
N SER A 5 6.68 6.75 3.58
CA SER A 5 7.35 6.90 4.88
C SER A 5 7.08 5.70 5.78
N LEU A 6 5.84 5.19 5.82
CA LEU A 6 5.47 3.98 6.56
C LEU A 6 6.13 2.73 5.98
N ALA A 7 6.19 2.59 4.65
CA ALA A 7 6.87 1.47 4.01
C ALA A 7 8.39 1.48 4.29
N LEU A 8 9.02 2.65 4.28
CA LEU A 8 10.44 2.81 4.62
C LEU A 8 10.68 2.51 6.10
N PHE A 9 9.83 3.05 6.98
CA PHE A 9 9.91 2.79 8.42
C PHE A 9 9.78 1.29 8.72
N HIS A 10 8.81 0.62 8.10
CA HIS A 10 8.67 -0.84 8.17
C HIS A 10 9.96 -1.56 7.73
N ALA A 11 10.50 -1.22 6.56
CA ALA A 11 11.69 -1.87 6.02
C ALA A 11 12.91 -1.70 6.94
N ILE A 12 13.11 -0.51 7.52
CA ILE A 12 14.22 -0.22 8.44
C ILE A 12 14.06 -1.03 9.73
N VAL A 13 12.89 -0.98 10.37
CA VAL A 13 12.64 -1.70 11.62
C VAL A 13 12.77 -3.21 11.41
N TYR A 14 12.24 -3.72 10.30
CA TYR A 14 12.34 -5.13 9.94
C TYR A 14 13.80 -5.56 9.75
N LEU A 15 14.59 -4.77 9.01
CA LEU A 15 16.01 -5.05 8.81
C LEU A 15 16.79 -5.06 10.13
N ILE A 16 16.53 -4.10 11.02
CA ILE A 16 17.16 -4.05 12.35
C ILE A 16 16.81 -5.31 13.16
N GLY A 17 15.53 -5.71 13.17
CA GLY A 17 15.08 -6.92 13.86
C GLY A 17 15.73 -8.19 13.31
N GLU A 18 15.82 -8.34 11.99
CA GLU A 18 16.46 -9.50 11.36
C GLU A 18 17.97 -9.53 11.60
N ILE A 19 18.66 -8.39 11.55
CA ILE A 19 20.09 -8.31 11.89
C ILE A 19 20.31 -8.73 13.35
N HIS A 20 19.47 -8.26 14.26
CA HIS A 20 19.54 -8.63 15.67
C HIS A 20 19.34 -10.14 15.88
N ASN A 21 18.34 -10.73 15.22
CA ASN A 21 18.09 -12.17 15.23
C ASN A 21 19.32 -12.95 14.72
N VAL A 22 19.89 -12.56 13.58
CA VAL A 22 21.08 -13.25 13.04
C VAL A 22 22.26 -13.15 14.01
N ILE A 23 22.56 -11.97 14.54
CA ILE A 23 23.67 -11.77 15.48
C ILE A 23 23.47 -12.59 16.76
N SER A 24 22.27 -12.53 17.35
CA SER A 24 21.97 -13.29 18.58
C SER A 24 22.06 -14.79 18.34
N SER A 25 21.65 -15.29 17.17
CA SER A 25 21.76 -16.71 16.83
C SER A 25 23.20 -17.20 16.70
N LEU A 26 24.15 -16.31 16.42
CA LEU A 26 25.57 -16.65 16.21
C LEU A 26 26.41 -16.51 17.49
N ILE A 27 25.96 -15.75 18.49
CA ILE A 27 26.79 -15.34 19.64
C ILE A 27 26.32 -15.95 20.97
N SER A 28 25.04 -16.28 21.13
CA SER A 28 24.48 -16.68 22.43
C SER A 28 24.71 -18.16 22.77
N GLU A 29 25.55 -18.45 23.77
CA GLU A 29 25.61 -19.75 24.46
C GLU A 29 25.19 -19.62 25.95
N PRO A 30 24.23 -20.43 26.47
CA PRO A 30 23.34 -21.34 25.74
C PRO A 30 22.35 -20.55 24.85
N CYS A 31 21.82 -21.21 23.81
CA CYS A 31 20.93 -20.63 22.79
C CYS A 31 19.55 -20.20 23.33
N GLU A 32 19.49 -19.34 24.34
CA GLU A 32 18.25 -18.64 24.72
C GLU A 32 18.03 -17.47 23.76
N PHE A 33 17.47 -17.79 22.60
CA PHE A 33 17.19 -16.87 21.49
C PHE A 33 16.02 -15.89 21.75
N PHE A 34 15.52 -15.81 22.98
CA PHE A 34 14.35 -15.00 23.27
C PHE A 34 14.72 -13.52 23.40
N LEU A 35 14.07 -12.68 22.59
CA LEU A 35 14.24 -11.23 22.73
C LEU A 35 13.76 -10.79 24.11
N PRO A 36 14.48 -9.85 24.77
CA PRO A 36 13.96 -9.15 25.93
C PRO A 36 12.60 -8.53 25.62
N SER A 37 11.65 -8.64 26.56
CA SER A 37 10.25 -8.22 26.36
C SER A 37 10.11 -6.78 25.86
N TYR A 38 10.95 -5.85 26.32
CA TYR A 38 10.92 -4.46 25.88
C TYR A 38 11.37 -4.27 24.42
N LEU A 39 12.38 -5.03 23.97
CA LEU A 39 12.83 -5.00 22.56
C LEU A 39 11.80 -5.64 21.65
N PHE A 40 11.22 -6.76 22.08
CA PHE A 40 10.13 -7.42 21.38
C PHE A 40 8.92 -6.48 21.23
N ALA A 41 8.44 -5.88 22.33
CA ALA A 41 7.31 -4.98 22.32
C ALA A 41 7.53 -3.79 21.39
N PHE A 42 8.70 -3.14 21.49
CA PHE A 42 9.03 -2.00 20.63
C PHE A 42 9.04 -2.39 19.14
N GLN A 43 9.79 -3.43 18.77
CA GLN A 43 9.89 -3.84 17.36
C GLN A 43 8.56 -4.34 16.81
N HIS A 44 7.83 -5.15 17.57
CA HIS A 44 6.53 -5.68 17.19
C HIS A 44 5.51 -4.55 16.97
N LEU A 45 5.41 -3.61 17.90
CA LEU A 45 4.52 -2.46 17.79
C LEU A 45 4.89 -1.55 16.62
N CYS A 46 6.18 -1.32 16.36
CA CYS A 46 6.62 -0.55 15.20
C CYS A 46 6.20 -1.21 13.88
N ILE A 47 6.41 -2.53 13.74
CA ILE A 47 6.01 -3.28 12.55
C ILE A 47 4.48 -3.31 12.40
N PHE A 48 3.75 -3.54 13.49
CA PHE A 48 2.29 -3.52 13.50
C PHE A 48 1.75 -2.15 13.07
N THR A 49 2.25 -1.08 13.68
CA THR A 49 1.91 0.31 13.36
C THR A 49 2.15 0.61 11.89
N ALA A 50 3.28 0.17 11.34
CA ALA A 50 3.60 0.38 9.94
C ALA A 50 2.66 -0.39 9.00
N ASN A 51 2.40 -1.67 9.28
CA ASN A 51 1.49 -2.51 8.50
C ASN A 51 0.04 -1.98 8.55
N CYS A 52 -0.46 -1.68 9.73
CA CYS A 52 -1.79 -1.08 9.93
C CYS A 52 -1.88 0.28 9.24
N GLY A 53 -0.87 1.13 9.41
CA GLY A 53 -0.78 2.43 8.77
C GLY A 53 -0.77 2.34 7.24
N LEU A 54 -0.11 1.34 6.64
CA LEU A 54 -0.13 1.11 5.19
C LEU A 54 -1.54 0.76 4.69
N VAL A 55 -2.30 -0.06 5.42
CA VAL A 55 -3.68 -0.40 5.07
C VAL A 55 -4.60 0.82 5.20
N LEU A 56 -4.52 1.56 6.32
CA LEU A 56 -5.33 2.77 6.49
C LEU A 56 -4.95 3.89 5.52
N SER A 57 -3.67 3.98 5.15
CA SER A 57 -3.22 4.90 4.09
C SER A 57 -3.81 4.53 2.72
N LEU A 58 -4.03 3.25 2.44
CA LEU A 58 -4.73 2.81 1.23
C LEU A 58 -6.20 3.25 1.26
N VAL A 59 -6.87 3.17 2.41
CA VAL A 59 -8.22 3.70 2.59
C VAL A 59 -8.24 5.21 2.34
N ALA A 60 -7.32 5.96 2.95
CA ALA A 60 -7.20 7.39 2.73
C ALA A 60 -6.98 7.73 1.24
N LEU A 61 -6.10 7.00 0.54
CA LEU A 61 -5.87 7.16 -0.89
C LEU A 61 -7.14 6.86 -1.70
N CYS A 62 -7.87 5.81 -1.33
CA CYS A 62 -9.14 5.45 -1.95
C CYS A 62 -10.19 6.56 -1.79
N CYS A 63 -10.37 7.08 -0.58
CA CYS A 63 -11.29 8.17 -0.27
C CYS A 63 -10.92 9.45 -1.05
N GLU A 64 -9.64 9.82 -1.05
CA GLU A 64 -9.18 11.01 -1.76
C GLU A 64 -9.38 10.88 -3.27
N ARG A 65 -9.01 9.75 -3.90
CA ARG A 65 -9.26 9.51 -5.32
C ARG A 65 -10.76 9.44 -5.65
N GLY A 66 -11.58 8.89 -4.76
CA GLY A 66 -13.04 8.87 -4.90
C GLY A 66 -13.63 10.29 -4.89
N VAL A 67 -13.21 11.12 -3.93
CA VAL A 67 -13.65 12.53 -3.84
C VAL A 67 -13.16 13.34 -5.03
N ALA A 68 -11.90 13.17 -5.46
CA ALA A 68 -11.36 13.82 -6.66
C ALA A 68 -12.15 13.44 -7.92
N THR A 69 -12.59 12.18 -8.01
CA THR A 69 -13.43 11.69 -9.11
C THR A 69 -14.82 12.31 -9.07
N ILE A 70 -15.46 12.45 -7.91
CA ILE A 70 -16.82 13.02 -7.80
C ILE A 70 -16.81 14.55 -7.95
N ARG A 71 -15.84 15.23 -7.31
CA ARG A 71 -15.79 16.70 -7.16
C ARG A 71 -14.63 17.35 -7.94
N PHE A 72 -14.31 16.83 -9.13
CA PHE A 72 -13.14 17.27 -9.91
C PHE A 72 -13.04 18.80 -10.10
N ASN A 73 -14.15 19.51 -10.35
CA ASN A 73 -14.15 20.97 -10.56
C ASN A 73 -13.83 21.82 -9.31
N LYS A 74 -14.01 21.29 -8.09
CA LYS A 74 -13.79 22.03 -6.83
C LYS A 74 -12.65 21.46 -5.99
N TYR A 75 -12.09 20.32 -6.42
CA TYR A 75 -11.11 19.57 -5.66
C TYR A 75 -9.85 20.39 -5.35
N GLU A 76 -9.39 21.22 -6.29
CA GLU A 76 -8.16 22.01 -6.13
C GLU A 76 -8.21 22.99 -4.95
N SER A 77 -9.38 23.58 -4.67
CA SER A 77 -9.53 24.55 -3.57
C SER A 77 -9.42 23.93 -2.17
N ASN A 78 -9.91 22.70 -1.99
CA ASN A 78 -10.05 22.07 -0.67
C ASN A 78 -9.26 20.76 -0.51
N GLY A 79 -8.55 20.32 -1.56
CA GLY A 79 -7.88 19.01 -1.60
C GLY A 79 -6.81 18.84 -0.54
N ILE A 80 -6.05 19.90 -0.23
CA ILE A 80 -5.00 19.88 0.80
C ILE A 80 -5.60 19.66 2.19
N ALA A 81 -6.63 20.44 2.56
CA ALA A 81 -7.29 20.32 3.85
C ALA A 81 -7.92 18.92 4.02
N PHE A 82 -8.53 18.39 2.96
CA PHE A 82 -9.07 17.03 2.97
C PHE A 82 -7.99 15.96 3.12
N GLY A 83 -6.84 16.11 2.43
CA GLY A 83 -5.70 15.22 2.57
C GLY A 83 -5.12 15.21 3.99
N LEU A 84 -4.98 16.37 4.62
CA LEU A 84 -4.52 16.49 6.02
C LEU A 84 -5.50 15.85 6.99
N PHE A 85 -6.80 16.05 6.78
CA PHE A 85 -7.85 15.41 7.56
C PHE A 85 -7.77 13.87 7.48
N LEU A 86 -7.55 13.31 6.28
CA LEU A 86 -7.39 11.87 6.11
C LEU A 86 -6.12 11.32 6.76
N VAL A 87 -5.02 12.09 6.76
CA VAL A 87 -3.79 11.74 7.49
C VAL A 87 -4.07 11.65 9.00
N LEU A 88 -4.76 12.64 9.57
CA LEU A 88 -5.12 12.64 10.98
C LEU A 88 -6.01 11.42 11.32
N LEU A 89 -7.02 11.13 10.51
CA LEU A 89 -7.86 9.94 10.68
C LEU A 89 -7.06 8.64 10.59
N THR A 90 -6.06 8.57 9.73
CA THR A 90 -5.17 7.40 9.62
C THR A 90 -4.40 7.20 10.93
N ILE A 91 -3.81 8.27 11.48
CA ILE A 91 -3.05 8.20 12.74
C ILE A 91 -3.96 7.74 13.89
N ILE A 92 -5.14 8.35 14.02
CA ILE A 92 -6.13 7.96 15.05
C ILE A 92 -6.53 6.49 14.88
N GLY A 93 -6.80 6.06 13.64
CA GLY A 93 -7.17 4.68 13.34
C GLY A 93 -6.08 3.67 13.71
N VAL A 94 -4.80 3.99 13.45
CA VAL A 94 -3.67 3.13 13.86
C VAL A 94 -3.61 3.02 15.37
N VAL A 95 -3.67 4.14 16.10
CA VAL A 95 -3.63 4.14 17.57
C VAL A 95 -4.79 3.35 18.16
N ALA A 96 -6.01 3.57 17.67
CA ALA A 96 -7.20 2.85 18.12
C ALA A 96 -7.09 1.34 17.86
N THR A 97 -6.57 0.94 16.69
CA THR A 97 -6.38 -0.47 16.34
C THR A 97 -5.31 -1.12 17.22
N THR A 98 -4.21 -0.41 17.52
CA THR A 98 -3.17 -0.92 18.43
C THR A 98 -3.72 -1.15 19.83
N ILE A 99 -4.49 -0.20 20.38
CA ILE A 99 -5.13 -0.33 21.70
C ILE A 99 -6.16 -1.47 21.72
N TYR A 100 -6.86 -1.70 20.61
CA TYR A 100 -7.82 -2.79 20.50
C TYR A 100 -7.16 -4.18 20.46
N VAL A 101 -6.01 -4.30 19.78
CA VAL A 101 -5.36 -5.60 19.54
C VAL A 101 -4.49 -6.06 20.71
N TYR A 102 -3.82 -5.14 21.40
CA TYR A 102 -2.78 -5.50 22.38
C TYR A 102 -3.10 -5.01 23.78
N ASP A 103 -2.92 -5.91 24.75
CA ASP A 103 -2.74 -5.58 26.16
C ASP A 103 -1.23 -5.51 26.49
N VAL A 104 -0.87 -4.80 27.55
CA VAL A 104 0.51 -4.76 28.05
C VAL A 104 0.98 -6.16 28.45
N SER A 105 0.08 -7.00 29.01
CA SER A 105 0.42 -8.37 29.40
C SER A 105 0.77 -9.30 28.23
N ASP A 106 0.39 -8.94 27.00
CA ASP A 106 0.71 -9.75 25.81
C ASP A 106 2.22 -9.79 25.53
N PHE A 107 2.95 -8.77 25.97
CA PHE A 107 4.39 -8.65 25.71
C PHE A 107 5.27 -9.37 26.74
N ASP A 108 4.68 -9.95 27.78
CA ASP A 108 5.39 -10.80 28.75
C ASP A 108 5.64 -12.21 28.22
N ALA A 109 4.98 -12.59 27.11
CA ALA A 109 5.16 -13.89 26.47
C ALA A 109 6.56 -14.02 25.85
N LYS A 110 7.21 -15.18 26.07
CA LYS A 110 8.47 -15.53 25.40
C LYS A 110 8.18 -15.96 23.96
N VAL A 111 8.58 -15.14 23.00
CA VAL A 111 8.36 -15.37 21.58
C VAL A 111 9.70 -15.44 20.83
N PHE A 112 9.80 -16.37 19.86
CA PHE A 112 11.02 -16.58 19.08
C PHE A 112 11.40 -15.41 18.15
N SER A 113 10.47 -14.51 17.83
CA SER A 113 10.74 -13.42 16.89
C SER A 113 9.69 -12.33 17.02
N PHE A 114 10.09 -11.09 16.78
CA PHE A 114 9.19 -9.93 16.71
C PHE A 114 8.12 -10.05 15.62
N SER A 115 8.27 -10.93 14.63
CA SER A 115 7.27 -11.15 13.58
C SER A 115 6.14 -12.10 14.00
N LEU A 116 6.31 -12.84 15.10
CA LEU A 116 5.29 -13.71 15.66
C LEU A 116 4.36 -12.90 16.57
N LEU A 117 3.07 -13.22 16.54
CA LEU A 117 2.09 -12.58 17.41
C LEU A 117 2.20 -13.15 18.82
N PRO A 118 2.06 -12.32 19.86
CA PRO A 118 1.88 -12.82 21.21
C PRO A 118 0.55 -13.59 21.29
N PRO A 119 0.50 -14.69 22.07
CA PRO A 119 -0.63 -15.61 22.08
C PRO A 119 -1.95 -14.95 22.52
N GLY A 120 -1.91 -13.99 23.45
CA GLY A 120 -3.11 -13.29 23.94
C GLY A 120 -3.75 -12.36 22.90
N ALA A 121 -2.96 -11.78 21.99
CA ALA A 121 -3.46 -10.88 20.94
C ALA A 121 -3.97 -11.60 19.67
N VAL A 122 -3.86 -12.92 19.58
CA VAL A 122 -4.12 -13.66 18.34
C VAL A 122 -5.56 -13.52 17.85
N GLU A 123 -6.52 -13.58 18.76
CA GLU A 123 -7.95 -13.49 18.41
C GLU A 123 -8.29 -12.12 17.82
N GLU A 124 -7.93 -11.05 18.55
CA GLU A 124 -8.24 -9.68 18.13
C GLU A 124 -7.48 -9.27 16.88
N TYR A 125 -6.22 -9.70 16.75
CA TYR A 125 -5.47 -9.52 15.51
C TYR A 125 -6.15 -10.20 14.33
N ASN A 126 -6.67 -11.42 14.49
CA ASN A 126 -7.34 -12.14 13.40
C ASN A 126 -8.62 -11.41 12.95
N LYS A 127 -9.40 -10.84 13.87
CA LYS A 127 -10.56 -10.01 13.53
C LYS A 127 -10.14 -8.79 12.71
N VAL A 128 -9.08 -8.09 13.12
CA VAL A 128 -8.50 -6.95 12.38
C VAL A 128 -7.96 -7.38 11.02
N ALA A 129 -7.29 -8.54 10.93
CA ALA A 129 -6.76 -9.06 9.67
C ALA A 129 -7.89 -9.34 8.65
N VAL A 130 -8.99 -9.96 9.09
CA VAL A 130 -10.17 -10.18 8.23
C VAL A 130 -10.79 -8.86 7.78
N ALA A 131 -10.97 -7.90 8.71
CA ALA A 131 -11.48 -6.57 8.38
C ALA A 131 -10.57 -5.83 7.36
N ASN A 132 -9.25 -5.96 7.50
CA ASN A 132 -8.28 -5.40 6.57
C ASN A 132 -8.38 -6.04 5.18
N ILE A 133 -8.57 -7.36 5.08
CA ILE A 133 -8.78 -8.05 3.80
C ILE A 133 -10.02 -7.47 3.09
N ILE A 134 -11.15 -7.41 3.80
CA ILE A 134 -12.41 -6.87 3.25
C ILE A 134 -12.21 -5.42 2.79
N THR A 135 -11.59 -4.60 3.63
CA THR A 135 -11.30 -3.18 3.35
C THR A 135 -10.42 -3.01 2.11
N CYS A 136 -9.37 -3.84 1.98
CA CYS A 136 -8.49 -3.87 0.81
C CYS A 136 -9.26 -4.19 -0.49
N PHE A 137 -10.17 -5.18 -0.46
CA PHE A 137 -11.02 -5.52 -1.60
C PHE A 137 -11.99 -4.39 -1.98
N LEU A 138 -12.57 -3.70 -1.00
CA LEU A 138 -13.42 -2.54 -1.26
C LEU A 138 -12.61 -1.38 -1.87
N CYS A 139 -11.42 -1.12 -1.35
CA CYS A 139 -10.55 -0.04 -1.84
C CYS A 139 -10.15 -0.24 -3.30
N ILE A 140 -9.72 -1.46 -3.67
CA ILE A 140 -9.31 -1.77 -5.04
C ILE A 140 -10.49 -1.66 -6.02
N LEU A 141 -11.68 -2.12 -5.60
CA LEU A 141 -12.91 -1.99 -6.39
C LEU A 141 -13.24 -0.51 -6.66
N ILE A 142 -13.26 0.31 -5.62
CA ILE A 142 -13.55 1.75 -5.73
C ILE A 142 -12.50 2.45 -6.62
N LEU A 143 -11.22 2.12 -6.46
CA LEU A 143 -10.15 2.70 -7.28
C LEU A 143 -10.27 2.30 -8.77
N HIS A 144 -10.62 1.06 -9.06
CA HIS A 144 -10.90 0.62 -10.43
C HIS A 144 -12.11 1.31 -11.05
N ILE A 145 -13.21 1.42 -10.30
CA ILE A 145 -14.41 2.16 -10.73
C ILE A 145 -14.04 3.61 -11.00
N SER A 146 -13.32 4.26 -10.07
CA SER A 146 -12.87 5.64 -10.20
C SER A 146 -11.99 5.84 -11.45
N SER A 147 -11.07 4.92 -11.71
CA SER A 147 -10.23 4.95 -12.92
C SER A 147 -11.06 4.82 -14.20
N ARG A 148 -12.05 3.92 -14.24
CA ARG A 148 -12.97 3.76 -15.38
C ARG A 148 -13.81 5.01 -15.62
N VAL A 149 -14.37 5.60 -14.56
CA VAL A 149 -15.15 6.83 -14.63
C VAL A 149 -14.31 8.00 -15.15
N ASN A 150 -13.09 8.17 -14.62
CA ASN A 150 -12.18 9.23 -15.04
C ASN A 150 -11.77 9.09 -16.52
N LYS A 151 -11.49 7.86 -16.97
CA LYS A 151 -11.18 7.60 -18.40
C LYS A 151 -12.35 7.93 -19.31
N LYS A 152 -13.56 7.47 -18.97
CA LYS A 152 -14.77 7.76 -19.76
C LYS A 152 -14.99 9.27 -19.86
N ARG A 153 -14.88 10.00 -18.74
CA ARG A 153 -15.02 11.46 -18.73
C ARG A 153 -13.94 12.17 -19.55
N CYS A 154 -12.70 11.69 -19.51
CA CYS A 154 -11.62 12.24 -20.33
C CYS A 154 -11.90 12.11 -21.84
N ALA A 155 -12.57 11.03 -22.27
CA ALA A 155 -12.92 10.80 -23.66
C ALA A 155 -14.12 11.65 -24.14
N THR A 156 -15.07 11.97 -23.26
CA THR A 156 -16.32 12.67 -23.63
C THR A 156 -16.26 14.20 -23.45
N SER A 157 -15.14 14.77 -22.98
CA SER A 157 -15.15 16.13 -22.42
C SER A 157 -15.12 17.28 -23.45
N GLY A 158 -16.26 17.94 -23.63
CA GLY A 158 -16.41 19.30 -24.17
C GLY A 158 -16.15 20.42 -23.15
N ALA A 159 -15.36 20.17 -22.09
CA ALA A 159 -15.15 21.12 -21.00
C ALA A 159 -14.02 22.13 -21.24
N THR A 160 -13.95 23.15 -20.36
CA THR A 160 -12.89 24.16 -20.33
C THR A 160 -11.49 23.55 -20.19
N LEU A 161 -10.45 24.29 -20.60
CA LEU A 161 -9.05 23.84 -20.55
C LEU A 161 -8.62 23.37 -19.15
N SER A 162 -9.03 24.12 -18.11
CA SER A 162 -8.75 23.77 -16.70
C SER A 162 -9.41 22.44 -16.30
N SER A 163 -10.67 22.23 -16.68
CA SER A 163 -11.41 21.01 -16.39
C SER A 163 -10.82 19.78 -17.09
N ARG A 164 -10.35 19.96 -18.34
CA ARG A 164 -9.63 18.92 -19.11
C ARG A 164 -8.29 18.56 -18.47
N TYR A 165 -7.54 19.56 -18.00
CA TYR A 165 -6.29 19.35 -17.29
C TYR A 165 -6.51 18.54 -16.01
N GLN A 166 -7.44 18.97 -15.15
CA GLN A 166 -7.78 18.29 -13.90
C GLN A 166 -8.26 16.86 -14.13
N THR A 167 -9.11 16.63 -15.15
CA THR A 167 -9.58 15.27 -15.48
C THR A 167 -8.44 14.36 -15.91
N ARG A 168 -7.50 14.87 -16.74
CA ARG A 168 -6.34 14.10 -17.20
C ARG A 168 -5.39 13.79 -16.04
N GLU A 169 -5.18 14.73 -15.13
CA GLU A 169 -4.41 14.51 -13.91
C GLU A 169 -5.07 13.44 -13.03
N ASN A 170 -6.39 13.51 -12.82
CA ASN A 170 -7.15 12.51 -12.08
C ASN A 170 -7.07 11.11 -12.71
N VAL A 171 -7.07 11.00 -14.05
CA VAL A 171 -6.86 9.71 -14.73
C VAL A 171 -5.48 9.14 -14.38
N ILE A 172 -4.42 9.91 -14.56
CA ILE A 172 -3.04 9.45 -14.35
C ILE A 172 -2.82 9.07 -12.88
N THR A 173 -3.21 9.95 -11.96
CA THR A 173 -3.00 9.76 -10.52
C THR A 173 -3.85 8.61 -9.97
N THR A 174 -5.08 8.42 -10.45
CA THR A 174 -5.91 7.28 -10.05
C THR A 174 -5.38 5.97 -10.62
N GLN A 175 -4.87 5.94 -11.86
CA GLN A 175 -4.25 4.73 -12.42
C GLN A 175 -2.98 4.35 -11.64
N PHE A 176 -2.15 5.32 -11.29
CA PHE A 176 -0.99 5.08 -10.44
C PHE A 176 -1.41 4.52 -9.07
N ALA A 177 -2.44 5.10 -8.45
CA ALA A 177 -3.01 4.60 -7.19
C ALA A 177 -3.55 3.16 -7.31
N VAL A 178 -4.25 2.83 -8.40
CA VAL A 178 -4.70 1.46 -8.68
C VAL A 178 -3.52 0.51 -8.70
N HIS A 179 -2.45 0.82 -9.43
CA HIS A 179 -1.30 -0.07 -9.52
C HIS A 179 -0.61 -0.32 -8.17
N ILE A 180 -0.44 0.72 -7.35
CA ILE A 180 0.12 0.59 -6.00
C ILE A 180 -0.82 -0.23 -5.11
N ALA A 181 -2.13 0.05 -5.16
CA ALA A 181 -3.14 -0.68 -4.41
C ALA A 181 -3.15 -2.17 -4.79
N THR A 182 -3.12 -2.51 -6.08
CA THR A 182 -3.04 -3.90 -6.55
C THR A 182 -1.80 -4.59 -6.01
N LEU A 183 -0.65 -3.92 -6.03
CA LEU A 183 0.58 -4.46 -5.47
C LEU A 183 0.41 -4.76 -3.97
N GLN A 184 -0.01 -3.77 -3.17
CA GLN A 184 -0.18 -3.93 -1.73
C GLN A 184 -1.19 -5.03 -1.38
N VAL A 185 -2.38 -4.99 -2.00
CA VAL A 185 -3.45 -5.96 -1.73
C VAL A 185 -2.97 -7.38 -2.04
N THR A 186 -2.24 -7.56 -3.15
CA THR A 186 -1.70 -8.89 -3.51
C THR A 186 -0.79 -9.43 -2.40
N PHE A 187 0.20 -8.66 -1.95
CA PHE A 187 1.15 -9.11 -0.92
C PHE A 187 0.47 -9.29 0.46
N PHE A 188 -0.39 -8.36 0.86
CA PHE A 188 -1.02 -8.37 2.19
C PHE A 188 -2.08 -9.46 2.30
N VAL A 189 -2.86 -9.72 1.25
CA VAL A 189 -3.84 -10.81 1.22
C VAL A 189 -3.12 -12.15 1.21
N LEU A 190 -2.07 -12.32 0.40
CA LEU A 190 -1.27 -13.55 0.41
C LEU A 190 -0.64 -13.80 1.79
N GLN A 191 -0.12 -12.77 2.44
CA GLN A 191 0.40 -12.88 3.81
C GLN A 191 -0.69 -13.28 4.81
N ALA A 192 -1.87 -12.65 4.75
CA ALA A 192 -2.95 -12.93 5.69
C ALA A 192 -3.49 -14.36 5.51
N ILE A 193 -3.68 -14.80 4.25
CA ILE A 193 -4.06 -16.17 3.93
C ILE A 193 -2.98 -17.14 4.41
N GLY A 194 -1.70 -16.90 4.07
CA GLY A 194 -0.58 -17.74 4.49
C GLY A 194 -0.48 -17.85 6.01
N GLY A 195 -0.66 -16.75 6.74
CA GLY A 195 -0.66 -16.72 8.20
C GLY A 195 -1.83 -17.50 8.83
N ILE A 196 -3.04 -17.36 8.31
CA ILE A 196 -4.22 -18.12 8.78
C ILE A 196 -4.03 -19.61 8.48
N LEU A 197 -3.58 -19.95 7.27
CA LEU A 197 -3.38 -21.32 6.83
C LEU A 197 -2.27 -22.00 7.63
N ALA A 198 -1.14 -21.31 7.87
CA ALA A 198 -0.03 -21.80 8.68
C ALA A 198 -0.42 -22.02 10.15
N ARG A 199 -1.43 -21.31 10.67
CA ARG A 199 -1.99 -21.59 12.01
C ARG A 199 -2.91 -22.79 11.99
N ARG A 200 -3.93 -22.78 11.12
CA ARG A 200 -4.96 -23.84 11.05
C ARG A 200 -4.40 -25.20 10.65
N LEU A 201 -3.55 -25.23 9.61
CA LEU A 201 -2.91 -26.47 9.15
C LEU A 201 -1.67 -26.81 9.97
N GLY A 202 -1.03 -25.79 10.55
CA GLY A 202 0.11 -25.96 11.46
C GLY A 202 -0.21 -26.88 12.62
N ASP A 203 -1.29 -26.55 13.33
CA ASP A 203 -1.71 -27.26 14.53
C ASP A 203 -2.22 -28.69 14.21
N TYR A 204 -2.71 -28.91 12.98
CA TYR A 204 -3.25 -30.21 12.55
C TYR A 204 -2.18 -31.15 11.97
N TYR A 205 -1.34 -30.67 11.04
CA TYR A 205 -0.34 -31.49 10.32
C TYR A 205 1.03 -31.53 11.00
N PHE A 206 1.39 -30.50 11.77
CA PHE A 206 2.72 -30.32 12.34
C PHE A 206 2.72 -30.29 13.88
N SER A 207 1.74 -30.94 14.51
CA SER A 207 1.54 -31.00 15.97
C SER A 207 2.73 -31.54 16.80
N GLY A 208 3.82 -31.98 16.14
CA GLY A 208 5.07 -32.41 16.78
C GLY A 208 6.34 -31.71 16.27
N ASN A 209 6.23 -30.69 15.38
CA ASN A 209 7.40 -30.01 14.82
C ASN A 209 7.24 -28.48 14.83
N GLU A 210 7.35 -27.90 16.02
CA GLU A 210 7.23 -26.45 16.27
C GLU A 210 8.20 -25.61 15.43
N LYS A 211 9.39 -26.15 15.14
CA LYS A 211 10.40 -25.49 14.30
C LYS A 211 9.89 -25.29 12.88
N LEU A 212 9.33 -26.34 12.29
CA LEU A 212 8.77 -26.29 10.93
C LEU A 212 7.57 -25.34 10.86
N CYS A 213 6.67 -25.36 11.86
CA CYS A 213 5.53 -24.44 11.93
C CYS A 213 6.00 -22.98 12.01
N THR A 214 7.02 -22.71 12.83
CA THR A 214 7.60 -21.37 12.99
C THR A 214 8.28 -20.89 11.70
N SER A 215 9.08 -21.74 11.04
CA SER A 215 9.70 -21.40 9.76
C SER A 215 8.67 -21.09 8.67
N LEU A 216 7.57 -21.86 8.58
CA LEU A 216 6.50 -21.59 7.62
C LEU A 216 5.82 -20.24 7.87
N ARG A 217 5.64 -19.85 9.14
CA ARG A 217 5.08 -18.54 9.51
C ARG A 217 6.02 -17.40 9.11
N HIS A 218 7.33 -17.54 9.29
CA HIS A 218 8.32 -16.56 8.81
C HIS A 218 8.38 -16.47 7.29
N MET A 219 8.37 -17.61 6.57
CA MET A 219 8.35 -17.61 5.10
C MET A 219 7.09 -16.96 4.53
N SER A 220 5.98 -17.00 5.27
CA SER A 220 4.71 -16.37 4.89
C SER A 220 4.68 -14.85 5.14
N TYR A 221 5.74 -14.26 5.69
CA TYR A 221 5.83 -12.83 5.95
C TYR A 221 6.18 -12.04 4.68
N LEU A 222 5.16 -11.74 3.88
CA LEU A 222 5.33 -11.10 2.58
C LEU A 222 5.40 -9.56 2.62
N ALA A 223 5.12 -8.93 3.76
CA ALA A 223 5.19 -7.47 3.92
C ALA A 223 6.58 -6.91 3.62
N ALA A 224 7.66 -7.60 3.98
CA ALA A 224 9.03 -7.19 3.66
C ALA A 224 9.30 -7.20 2.15
N MET A 225 8.78 -8.19 1.43
CA MET A 225 8.89 -8.24 -0.04
C MET A 225 8.11 -7.11 -0.70
N PHE A 226 6.93 -6.78 -0.15
CA PHE A 226 6.15 -5.63 -0.60
C PHE A 226 6.92 -4.31 -0.44
N THR A 227 7.49 -4.04 0.74
CA THR A 227 8.19 -2.77 0.99
C THR A 227 9.44 -2.61 0.14
N PHE A 228 10.10 -3.71 -0.22
CA PHE A 228 11.21 -3.72 -1.18
C PHE A 228 10.74 -3.48 -2.64
N MET A 229 9.65 -4.13 -3.07
CA MET A 229 9.13 -4.01 -4.43
C MET A 229 8.48 -2.64 -4.73
N LEU A 230 7.86 -2.04 -3.72
CA LEU A 230 7.13 -0.77 -3.82
C LEU A 230 7.93 0.36 -4.50
N PRO A 231 9.15 0.74 -4.05
CA PRO A 231 9.90 1.82 -4.67
C PRO A 231 10.32 1.50 -6.11
N ILE A 232 10.75 0.26 -6.39
CA ILE A 232 11.17 -0.17 -7.74
C ILE A 232 10.00 -0.04 -8.71
N TYR A 233 8.85 -0.58 -8.32
CA TYR A 233 7.64 -0.56 -9.14
C TYR A 233 7.13 0.88 -9.35
N SER A 234 7.11 1.69 -8.29
CA SER A 234 6.66 3.09 -8.33
C SER A 234 7.55 3.97 -9.21
N LEU A 235 8.87 3.79 -9.15
CA LEU A 235 9.82 4.51 -10.01
C LEU A 235 9.65 4.15 -11.48
N ARG A 236 9.45 2.86 -11.80
CA ARG A 236 9.17 2.41 -13.17
C ARG A 236 7.92 3.06 -13.73
N GLN A 237 6.82 3.06 -12.96
CA GLN A 237 5.57 3.70 -13.34
C GLN A 237 5.73 5.21 -13.51
N LEU A 238 6.42 5.88 -12.58
CA LEU A 238 6.66 7.32 -12.67
C LEU A 238 7.48 7.68 -13.92
N LYS A 239 8.50 6.90 -14.26
CA LYS A 239 9.30 7.09 -15.48
C LYS A 239 8.44 6.92 -16.73
N TYR A 240 7.59 5.89 -16.76
CA TYR A 240 6.64 5.66 -17.85
C TYR A 240 5.71 6.86 -18.06
N TYR A 241 5.07 7.35 -16.99
CA TYR A 241 4.18 8.51 -17.08
C TYR A 241 4.90 9.81 -17.47
N ARG A 242 6.13 10.03 -17.01
CA ARG A 242 6.95 11.17 -17.43
C ARG A 242 7.28 11.12 -18.92
N SER A 243 7.71 9.96 -19.43
CA SER A 243 7.98 9.77 -20.87
C SER A 243 6.73 10.03 -21.69
N LYS A 244 5.60 9.41 -21.32
CA LYS A 244 4.34 9.59 -22.03
C LYS A 244 3.84 11.03 -22.03
N ARG A 245 4.04 11.75 -20.91
CA ARG A 245 3.73 13.18 -20.83
C ARG A 245 4.62 13.99 -21.77
N GLN A 246 5.92 13.70 -21.82
CA GLN A 246 6.87 14.40 -22.68
C GLN A 246 6.53 14.20 -24.16
N GLU A 247 6.26 12.96 -24.58
CA GLU A 247 5.79 12.63 -25.94
C GLU A 247 4.51 13.39 -26.30
N ASN A 248 3.55 13.46 -25.38
CA ASN A 248 2.30 14.19 -25.60
C ASN A 248 2.51 15.70 -25.70
N ILE A 249 3.43 16.28 -24.93
CA ILE A 249 3.74 17.72 -25.02
C ILE A 249 4.48 18.00 -26.33
N GLN A 250 5.48 17.20 -26.66
CA GLN A 250 6.25 17.35 -27.89
C GLN A 250 5.35 17.23 -29.13
N SER A 251 4.46 16.23 -29.18
CA SER A 251 3.51 16.11 -30.29
C SER A 251 2.53 17.29 -30.39
N ILE A 252 2.10 17.88 -29.27
CA ILE A 252 1.25 19.08 -29.28
C ILE A 252 2.02 20.32 -29.75
N VAL A 253 3.28 20.48 -29.34
CA VAL A 253 4.12 21.64 -29.67
C VAL A 253 4.72 21.55 -31.08
N SER A 254 5.00 20.33 -31.58
CA SER A 254 5.54 20.08 -32.92
C SER A 254 4.48 20.07 -34.02
N LEU A 255 3.20 20.25 -33.67
CA LEU A 255 2.12 20.42 -34.64
C LEU A 255 2.26 21.80 -35.29
N GLU A 256 2.85 21.84 -36.49
CA GLU A 256 2.76 23.03 -37.32
C GLU A 256 1.29 23.32 -37.62
N SER A 257 0.82 24.52 -37.28
CA SER A 257 -0.60 24.90 -37.40
C SER A 257 -0.93 25.58 -38.72
N ARG A 258 0.06 25.73 -39.62
CA ARG A 258 -0.03 26.49 -40.87
C ARG A 258 0.66 25.75 -42.01
N GLY A 259 0.23 26.04 -43.24
CA GLY A 259 0.81 25.44 -44.44
C GLY A 259 0.41 23.98 -44.66
N ILE A 260 1.04 23.34 -45.65
CA ILE A 260 0.76 21.96 -46.08
C ILE A 260 1.01 20.97 -44.91
N ALA A 261 2.08 21.19 -44.16
CA ALA A 261 2.41 20.39 -42.97
C ALA A 261 1.32 20.48 -41.88
N GLY A 262 0.63 21.62 -41.76
CA GLY A 262 -0.52 21.74 -40.86
C GLY A 262 -1.74 20.98 -41.35
N THR A 263 -2.04 21.03 -42.64
CA THR A 263 -3.16 20.28 -43.23
C THR A 263 -2.99 18.77 -43.07
N GLU A 264 -1.80 18.23 -43.35
CA GLU A 264 -1.49 16.80 -43.16
C GLU A 264 -1.58 16.38 -41.68
N ASN A 265 -1.13 17.24 -40.78
CA ASN A 265 -1.23 17.01 -39.35
C ASN A 265 -2.68 16.96 -38.85
N TYR A 266 -3.54 17.88 -39.30
CA TYR A 266 -4.97 17.85 -38.98
C TYR A 266 -5.65 16.62 -39.58
N ASP A 267 -5.31 16.25 -40.82
CA ASP A 267 -5.87 15.09 -41.50
C ASP A 267 -5.53 13.78 -40.79
N HIS A 268 -4.27 13.63 -40.36
CA HIS A 268 -3.82 12.48 -39.57
C HIS A 268 -4.49 12.42 -38.17
N ILE A 269 -4.80 13.55 -37.55
CA ILE A 269 -5.54 13.57 -36.27
C ILE A 269 -7.01 13.20 -36.49
N ILE A 270 -7.64 13.72 -37.54
CA ILE A 270 -9.06 13.45 -37.87
C ILE A 270 -9.26 11.97 -38.22
N THR A 271 -8.37 11.39 -39.02
CA THR A 271 -8.43 9.95 -39.39
C THR A 271 -8.19 9.01 -38.21
N LYS A 272 -7.53 9.48 -37.14
CA LYS A 272 -7.32 8.68 -35.91
C LYS A 272 -8.46 8.77 -34.91
N LEU A 273 -9.36 9.75 -35.09
CA LEU A 273 -10.53 10.00 -34.26
C LEU A 273 -11.80 9.30 -34.76
N TRP A 274 -11.81 8.90 -36.04
CA TRP A 274 -12.80 8.03 -36.68
C TRP A 274 -12.40 6.57 -36.57
#